data_AF-A0AAQ3T0E9-F1
#
_entry.id   AF-A0AAQ3T0E9-F1
#
_cell.length_a   1.000
_cell.length_b   1.000
_cell.length_c   1.000
_cell.angle_alpha   90.00
_cell.angle_beta   90.00
_cell.angle_gamma   90.00
#
_symmetry.space_group_name_H-M   'P 1'
#
loop_
_entity.id
_entity.type
_entity.pdbx_description
1 polymer ?
#
loop_
_entity_poly.entity_id
_entity_poly.type
_entity_poly.pdbx_seq_one_letter_code
_entity_poly.pdbx_strand_id
1 'polypeptide(L)'
;MEFIVGLPRTQKGYDSIWVIVDRLTKSAHFLLVKTYRGSLFVSCFWEQLQDALGTNLIRSSAYHPQTSGQVKRVNQILEDMLRACALTYSTKWDECLPLAEFAYNNSY
;
A
#
# COMPACT_ATOMS: atom_id res chain seq x y z
N MET A 1 -5.24 -3.89 -3.36
CA MET A 1 -4.65 -2.55 -3.14
C MET A 1 -4.94 -2.17 -1.70
N GLU A 2 -3.95 -1.63 -1.00
CA GLU A 2 -4.03 -1.36 0.44
C GLU A 2 -3.29 -0.06 0.76
N PHE A 3 -3.77 0.68 1.76
CA PHE A 3 -3.26 1.99 2.09
C PHE A 3 -2.76 2.01 3.53
N ILE A 4 -1.45 2.17 3.70
CA ILE A 4 -0.80 2.23 5.00
C ILE A 4 -0.77 3.69 5.44
N VAL A 5 -1.65 4.04 6.39
CA VAL A 5 -1.73 5.39 6.98
C VAL A 5 -0.99 5.48 8.31
N GLY A 6 -0.75 6.71 8.77
CA GLY A 6 -0.26 6.98 10.12
C GLY A 6 1.23 6.72 10.30
N LEU A 7 1.99 6.75 9.20
CA LEU A 7 3.44 6.63 9.24
C LEU A 7 4.09 7.93 9.72
N PRO A 8 5.29 7.88 10.32
CA PRO A 8 6.06 9.08 10.63
C PRO A 8 6.24 9.94 9.38
N ARG A 9 6.05 11.25 9.51
CA ARG A 9 6.10 12.14 8.35
C ARG A 9 7.54 12.30 7.85
N THR A 10 7.76 12.11 6.55
CA THR A 10 9.08 12.32 5.94
C THR A 10 9.41 13.80 5.80
N GLN A 11 10.69 14.12 5.55
CA GLN A 11 11.11 15.50 5.27
C GLN A 11 10.40 16.10 4.05
N LYS A 12 10.05 15.26 3.06
CA LYS A 12 9.28 15.66 1.87
C LYS A 12 7.79 15.76 2.13
N GLY A 13 7.34 15.40 3.33
CA GLY A 13 5.96 15.54 3.80
C GLY A 13 5.05 14.35 3.52
N TYR A 14 5.58 13.19 3.13
CA TYR A 14 4.82 11.94 2.95
C TYR A 14 4.48 11.32 4.30
N ASP A 15 3.28 10.77 4.43
CA ASP A 15 2.75 10.20 5.68
C ASP A 15 2.03 8.86 5.45
N SER A 16 1.99 8.39 4.21
CA SER A 16 1.30 7.17 3.84
C SER A 16 1.93 6.50 2.64
N ILE A 17 1.77 5.18 2.58
CA ILE A 17 2.22 4.35 1.47
C ILE A 17 0.99 3.71 0.86
N TRP A 18 0.86 3.83 -0.44
CA TRP A 18 -0.14 3.09 -1.19
C TRP A 18 0.51 1.87 -1.83
N VAL A 19 0.00 0.70 -1.45
CA VAL A 19 0.50 -0.61 -1.88
C VAL A 19 -0.41 -1.19 -2.96
N ILE A 20 0.15 -1.39 -4.14
CA ILE A 20 -0.49 -2.08 -5.26
C ILE A 20 0.25 -3.39 -5.45
N VAL A 21 -0.47 -4.50 -5.45
CA VAL A 21 0.09 -5.83 -5.73
C VAL A 21 -0.64 -6.37 -6.94
N ASP A 22 0.10 -6.66 -8.00
CA ASP A 22 -0.43 -7.36 -9.15
C ASP A 22 -0.23 -8.87 -9.00
N ARG A 23 -1.35 -9.61 -9.07
CA ARG A 23 -1.34 -11.06 -8.91
C ARG A 23 -0.89 -11.78 -10.18
N LEU A 24 -0.98 -11.12 -11.33
CA LEU A 24 -0.63 -11.70 -12.63
C LEU A 24 0.88 -11.67 -12.84
N THR A 25 1.52 -10.52 -12.69
CA THR A 25 2.97 -10.35 -12.82
C THR A 25 3.75 -10.75 -11.56
N LYS A 26 3.04 -10.95 -10.44
CA LYS A 26 3.64 -11.13 -9.10
C LYS A 26 4.48 -9.93 -8.63
N SER A 27 4.27 -8.73 -9.20
CA SER A 27 4.94 -7.52 -8.77
C SER A 27 4.13 -6.72 -7.74
N ALA A 28 4.83 -6.00 -6.88
CA ALA A 28 4.28 -4.95 -6.04
C ALA A 28 4.83 -3.59 -6.47
N HIS A 29 4.01 -2.55 -6.29
CA HIS A 29 4.36 -1.16 -6.48
C HIS A 29 4.00 -0.39 -5.22
N PHE A 30 4.96 0.39 -4.71
CA PHE A 30 4.79 1.18 -3.49
C PHE A 30 4.83 2.67 -3.84
N LEU A 31 3.68 3.34 -3.71
CA LEU A 31 3.56 4.75 -4.04
C LEU A 31 3.54 5.60 -2.79
N LEU A 32 4.40 6.63 -2.76
CA LEU A 32 4.42 7.64 -1.70
C LEU A 32 3.21 8.55 -1.82
N VAL A 33 2.44 8.66 -0.73
CA VAL A 33 1.24 9.50 -0.69
C VAL A 33 1.33 10.52 0.43
N LYS A 34 0.84 11.74 0.13
CA LYS A 34 0.64 12.80 1.10
C LYS A 34 -0.84 12.88 1.41
N THR A 35 -1.22 12.57 2.64
CA THR A 35 -2.62 12.50 3.06
C THR A 35 -3.12 13.89 3.44
N TYR A 36 -3.31 14.76 2.44
CA TYR A 36 -3.83 16.11 2.69
C TYR A 36 -5.31 16.14 3.10
N ARG A 37 -6.09 15.06 2.84
CA ARG A 37 -7.54 14.97 3.13
C ARG A 37 -8.04 13.61 3.65
N GLY A 38 -7.16 12.76 4.18
CA GLY A 38 -7.52 11.47 4.76
C GLY A 38 -7.62 10.32 3.72
N SER A 39 -7.43 9.08 4.18
CA SER A 39 -7.50 7.85 3.37
C SER A 39 -8.86 7.60 2.71
N LEU A 40 -9.92 8.22 3.23
CA LEU A 40 -11.29 8.15 2.70
C LEU A 40 -11.42 8.79 1.32
N PHE A 41 -10.65 9.85 1.03
CA PHE A 41 -10.67 10.47 -0.30
C PHE A 41 -10.06 9.52 -1.35
N VAL A 42 -8.93 8.90 -1.02
CA VAL A 42 -8.23 7.99 -1.93
C VAL A 42 -9.09 6.77 -2.24
N SER A 43 -9.78 6.20 -1.24
CA SER A 43 -10.66 5.05 -1.47
C SER A 43 -11.87 5.42 -2.33
N CYS A 44 -12.53 6.55 -2.05
CA CYS A 44 -13.68 7.02 -2.84
C CYS A 44 -13.29 7.40 -4.28
N PHE A 45 -12.14 8.04 -4.47
CA PHE A 45 -11.59 8.31 -5.80
C PHE A 45 -11.37 7.01 -6.59
N TRP A 46 -10.78 5.99 -5.94
CA TRP A 46 -10.51 4.72 -6.60
C TRP A 46 -11.76 3.92 -6.93
N GLU A 47 -12.79 3.98 -6.09
CA GLU A 47 -14.10 3.40 -6.40
C GLU A 47 -14.69 4.03 -7.65
N GLN A 48 -14.72 5.37 -7.72
CA GLN A 48 -15.24 6.07 -8.90
C GLN A 48 -14.40 5.81 -10.15
N LEU A 49 -13.08 5.71 -10.02
CA LEU A 49 -12.19 5.40 -11.14
C LEU A 49 -12.39 3.97 -11.65
N GLN A 50 -12.55 2.99 -10.75
CA GLN A 50 -12.83 1.60 -11.14
C GLN A 50 -14.19 1.48 -11.82
N ASP A 51 -15.20 2.16 -11.30
CA ASP A 51 -16.54 2.22 -11.90
C ASP A 51 -16.48 2.85 -13.31
N ALA A 52 -15.76 3.97 -13.46
CA ALA A 52 -15.57 4.63 -14.76
C ALA A 52 -14.78 3.77 -15.78
N LEU A 53 -13.86 2.93 -15.31
CA LEU A 53 -13.09 2.00 -16.15
C LEU A 53 -13.84 0.68 -16.41
N GLY A 54 -15.03 0.47 -15.82
CA GLY A 54 -15.80 -0.76 -15.94
C GLY A 54 -15.16 -1.96 -15.24
N THR A 55 -14.25 -1.72 -14.27
CA THR A 55 -13.54 -2.78 -13.55
C THR A 55 -14.19 -3.07 -12.20
N ASN A 56 -14.32 -4.35 -11.86
CA ASN A 56 -14.89 -4.77 -10.59
C ASN A 56 -13.85 -4.65 -9.45
N LEU A 57 -14.01 -3.65 -8.58
CA LEU A 57 -13.22 -3.51 -7.36
C LEU A 57 -13.79 -4.42 -6.25
N ILE A 58 -13.13 -5.54 -5.97
CA ILE A 58 -13.46 -6.36 -4.80
C ILE A 58 -12.81 -5.74 -3.56
N ARG A 59 -13.61 -5.00 -2.77
CA ARG A 59 -13.15 -4.38 -1.53
C ARG A 59 -12.97 -5.44 -0.45
N SER A 60 -11.74 -5.93 -0.33
CA SER A 60 -11.36 -6.77 0.81
C SER A 60 -11.34 -5.87 2.04
N SER A 61 -12.45 -5.82 2.79
CA SER A 61 -12.53 -5.07 4.04
C SER A 61 -11.41 -5.54 4.98
N ALA A 62 -10.69 -4.56 5.57
CA ALA A 62 -9.74 -4.79 6.66
C ALA A 62 -10.36 -5.59 7.82
N TYR A 63 -11.69 -5.64 7.92
CA TYR A 63 -12.44 -6.30 8.99
C TYR A 63 -13.28 -7.52 8.56
N HIS A 64 -13.26 -7.95 7.30
CA HIS A 64 -14.03 -9.14 6.86
C HIS A 64 -13.19 -10.14 6.05
N PRO A 65 -12.97 -11.38 6.54
CA PRO A 65 -12.09 -12.36 5.92
C PRO A 65 -12.80 -13.14 4.82
N GLN A 66 -12.96 -12.56 3.63
CA GLN A 66 -13.45 -13.34 2.48
C GLN A 66 -12.87 -12.87 1.14
N THR A 67 -11.55 -13.02 1.02
CA THR A 67 -10.80 -13.03 -0.24
C THR A 67 -9.46 -13.73 0.05
N SER A 68 -9.37 -15.02 -0.32
CA SER A 68 -8.19 -15.92 -0.19
C SER A 68 -7.23 -15.63 0.97
N GLY A 69 -7.29 -16.40 2.07
CA GLY A 69 -6.48 -16.18 3.28
C GLY A 69 -4.97 -16.02 3.05
N GLN A 70 -4.43 -16.57 1.96
CA GLN A 70 -3.03 -16.32 1.57
C GLN A 70 -2.75 -14.87 1.14
N VAL A 71 -3.63 -14.24 0.37
CA VAL A 71 -3.46 -12.83 -0.05
C VAL A 71 -3.54 -11.89 1.15
N LYS A 72 -4.46 -12.13 2.08
CA LYS A 72 -4.51 -11.37 3.34
C LYS A 72 -3.23 -11.52 4.16
N ARG A 73 -2.66 -12.71 4.24
CA ARG A 73 -1.42 -12.96 4.97
C ARG A 73 -0.23 -12.24 4.33
N VAL A 74 -0.11 -12.28 3.01
CA VAL A 74 0.95 -11.58 2.27
C VAL A 74 0.82 -10.07 2.44
N ASN A 75 -0.40 -9.54 2.32
CA ASN A 75 -0.68 -8.12 2.54
C ASN A 75 -0.33 -7.66 3.95
N GLN A 76 -0.68 -8.44 4.98
CA GLN A 76 -0.34 -8.09 6.36
C GLN A 76 1.17 -8.13 6.61
N ILE A 77 1.87 -9.14 6.08
CA ILE A 77 3.34 -9.23 6.18
C ILE A 77 3.99 -8.03 5.50
N LEU A 78 3.50 -7.65 4.31
CA LEU A 78 3.95 -6.45 3.61
C LEU A 78 3.72 -5.18 4.42
N GLU A 79 2.54 -5.03 5.01
CA GLU A 79 2.22 -3.88 5.86
C GLU A 79 3.14 -3.81 7.09
N ASP A 80 3.31 -4.92 7.79
CA ASP A 80 4.15 -4.98 8.99
C ASP A 80 5.63 -4.69 8.66
N MET A 81 6.12 -5.23 7.54
CA MET A 81 7.46 -4.93 7.02
C MET A 81 7.62 -3.44 6.71
N LEU A 82 6.69 -2.85 5.95
CA LEU A 82 6.76 -1.44 5.57
C LEU A 82 6.65 -0.51 6.79
N ARG A 83 5.80 -0.85 7.77
CA ARG A 83 5.73 -0.13 9.06
C ARG A 83 7.04 -0.23 9.83
N ALA A 84 7.67 -1.41 9.90
CA ALA A 84 8.95 -1.58 10.56
C ALA A 84 10.06 -0.77 9.87
N CYS A 85 10.10 -0.75 8.54
CA CYS A 85 11.00 0.10 7.77
C CYS A 85 10.75 1.59 8.06
N ALA A 86 9.49 2.04 8.04
CA ALA A 86 9.13 3.42 8.33
C ALA A 86 9.55 3.87 9.74
N LEU A 87 9.42 2.99 10.74
CA LEU A 87 9.88 3.25 12.10
C LEU A 87 11.40 3.30 12.20
N THR A 88 12.11 2.38 11.53
CA THR A 88 13.58 2.30 11.56
C THR A 88 14.24 3.51 10.89
N TYR A 89 13.70 3.94 9.75
CA TYR A 89 14.26 5.06 8.96
C TYR A 89 13.60 6.41 9.27
N SER A 90 12.58 6.43 10.16
CA SER A 90 11.89 7.60 10.71
C SER A 90 11.46 8.66 9.70
N THR A 91 12.32 9.61 9.32
CA THR A 91 11.97 10.72 8.40
C THR A 91 12.47 10.52 6.97
N LYS A 92 13.22 9.44 6.71
CA LYS A 92 13.86 9.13 5.42
C LYS A 92 13.38 7.83 4.79
N TRP A 93 12.29 7.25 5.31
CA TRP A 93 11.80 5.97 4.79
C TRP A 93 11.34 6.05 3.32
N ASP A 94 11.07 7.26 2.79
CA ASP A 94 10.80 7.47 1.37
C ASP A 94 11.99 7.13 0.47
N GLU A 95 13.22 7.23 0.97
CA GLU A 95 14.44 6.86 0.24
C GLU A 95 14.62 5.33 0.19
N CYS A 96 14.10 4.62 1.19
CA CYS A 96 14.20 3.17 1.29
C CYS A 96 13.07 2.43 0.54
N LEU A 97 11.98 3.13 0.21
CA LEU A 97 10.81 2.53 -0.41
C LEU A 97 11.11 1.89 -1.79
N PRO A 98 11.88 2.53 -2.69
CA PRO A 98 12.29 1.90 -3.95
C PRO A 98 13.15 0.65 -3.75
N LEU A 99 13.99 0.62 -2.70
CA LEU A 99 14.78 -0.55 -2.34
C LEU A 99 13.89 -1.70 -1.85
N ALA A 100 12.88 -1.39 -1.04
CA ALA A 100 11.91 -2.39 -0.55
C ALA A 100 11.08 -2.97 -1.71
N GLU A 101 10.65 -2.13 -2.66
CA GLU A 101 9.94 -2.57 -3.87
C GLU A 101 10.84 -3.47 -4.73
N PHE A 102 12.09 -3.06 -4.96
CA PHE A 102 13.07 -3.85 -5.70
C PHE A 102 13.32 -5.21 -5.03
N ALA A 103 13.51 -5.24 -3.72
CA ALA A 103 13.74 -6.47 -2.96
C ALA A 103 12.54 -7.44 -3.08
N TYR A 104 11.31 -6.92 -2.95
CA TYR A 104 10.10 -7.75 -3.10
C TYR A 104 9.93 -8.31 -4.52
N ASN A 105 10.14 -7.47 -5.54
CA ASN A 105 9.95 -7.88 -6.94
C ASN A 105 11.02 -8.84 -7.45
N ASN A 106 12.18 -8.92 -6.79
CA ASN A 106 13.28 -9.82 -7.15
C ASN A 106 13.47 -11.00 -6.17
N SER A 107 12.58 -11.18 -5.19
CA SER A 107 12.70 -12.27 -4.21
C SER A 107 12.13 -13.63 -4.69
N TYR A 108 11.77 -13.74 -5.97
CA TYR A 108 11.09 -14.90 -6.56
C TYR A 108 11.93 -15.59 -7.63
#